data_AF-A0A932DRN0-F1
#
_entry.id   AF-A0A932DRN0-F1
#
_cell.length_a   1.000
_cell.length_b   1.000
_cell.length_c   1.000
_cell.angle_alpha   90.00
_cell.angle_beta   90.00
_cell.angle_gamma   90.00
#
_symmetry.space_group_name_H-M   'P 1'
#
loop_
_entity.id
_entity.type
_entity.pdbx_description
1 polymer ?
#
loop_
_entity_poly.entity_id
_entity_poly.type
_entity_poly.pdbx_seq_one_letter_code
_entity_poly.pdbx_strand_id
1 'polypeptide(L)'
;MKKNIQKEILDKIKRGELKMKPRWQFEVKEKGKKGVALGTLILAAIAITTVIFFVREYEPWTLWELGEVGKQIVIEDFPYWWFLAGATMVVGSTAVIKNVGDNYKRSARDIWTMTIITTVVITTLVWLIWGLF
;
A
#
# COMPACT_ATOMS: atom_id res chain seq x y z
N MET A 1 -18.44 22.64 25.05
CA MET A 1 -18.02 21.63 26.05
C MET A 1 -16.50 21.37 25.98
N LYS A 2 -15.65 22.41 26.14
CA LYS A 2 -14.18 22.36 25.89
C LYS A 2 -13.31 22.39 27.17
N LYS A 3 -13.94 22.42 28.36
CA LYS A 3 -13.33 22.87 29.62
C LYS A 3 -12.73 21.76 30.51
N ASN A 4 -12.79 20.47 30.14
CA ASN A 4 -12.42 19.37 31.05
C ASN A 4 -11.13 18.62 30.73
N ILE A 5 -10.71 18.52 29.46
CA ILE A 5 -9.51 17.73 29.09
C ILE A 5 -8.25 18.33 29.71
N GLN A 6 -8.14 19.66 29.71
CA GLN A 6 -6.96 20.35 30.21
C GLN A 6 -6.80 20.19 31.73
N LYS A 7 -7.90 20.22 32.49
CA LYS A 7 -7.91 19.94 33.94
C LYS A 7 -7.56 18.48 34.22
N GLU A 8 -8.11 17.55 33.44
CA GLU A 8 -7.84 16.12 33.60
C GLU A 8 -6.37 15.77 33.34
N ILE A 9 -5.76 16.37 32.31
CA ILE A 9 -4.33 16.22 32.03
C ILE A 9 -3.51 16.84 33.17
N LEU A 10 -3.88 18.03 33.65
CA LEU A 10 -3.16 18.70 34.74
C LEU A 10 -3.20 17.89 36.04
N ASP A 11 -4.35 17.29 36.34
CA ASP A 11 -4.53 16.40 37.48
C ASP A 11 -3.70 15.12 37.35
N LYS A 12 -3.65 14.51 36.16
CA LYS A 12 -2.81 13.33 35.89
C LYS A 12 -1.31 13.65 35.95
N ILE A 13 -0.90 14.86 35.57
CA ILE A 13 0.47 15.35 35.74
C ILE A 13 0.78 15.51 37.24
N LYS A 14 -0.10 16.16 38.01
CA LYS A 14 0.08 16.38 39.45
C LYS A 14 0.10 15.07 40.25
N ARG A 15 -0.66 14.05 39.83
CA ARG A 15 -0.68 12.71 40.45
C ARG A 15 0.53 11.84 40.06
N GLY A 16 1.39 12.30 39.15
CA GLY A 16 2.56 11.53 38.69
C GLY A 16 2.21 10.31 37.84
N GLU A 17 0.95 10.16 37.42
CA GLU A 17 0.46 9.01 36.65
C GLU A 17 0.90 9.06 35.17
N LEU A 18 1.38 10.20 34.71
CA LEU A 18 1.70 10.44 33.31
C LEU A 18 3.13 9.96 33.00
N LYS A 19 3.27 8.68 32.62
CA LYS A 19 4.53 8.16 32.07
C LYS A 19 4.82 8.82 30.71
N MET A 20 5.68 9.83 30.71
CA MET A 20 6.18 10.45 29.48
C MET A 20 7.00 9.44 28.69
N LYS A 21 6.54 9.10 27.48
CA LYS A 21 7.33 8.28 26.56
C LYS A 21 8.39 9.15 25.89
N PRO A 22 9.62 8.64 25.71
CA PRO A 22 10.68 9.41 25.09
C PRO A 22 10.37 9.66 23.60
N ARG A 23 10.76 10.83 23.11
CA ARG A 23 10.44 11.33 21.76
C ARG A 23 10.83 10.36 20.64
N TRP A 24 11.98 9.68 20.77
CA TRP A 24 12.47 8.73 19.77
C TRP A 24 11.49 7.56 19.53
N GLN A 25 10.74 7.11 20.54
CA GLN A 25 9.77 6.03 20.38
C GLN A 25 8.62 6.44 19.45
N PHE A 26 8.21 7.70 19.50
CA PHE A 26 7.19 8.23 18.60
C PHE A 26 7.72 8.38 17.18
N GLU A 27 8.92 8.92 17.02
CA GLU A 27 9.56 9.09 15.70
C GLU A 27 9.82 7.75 15.00
N VAL A 28 10.31 6.74 15.73
CA VAL A 28 10.53 5.38 15.20
C VAL A 28 9.20 4.75 14.81
N LYS A 29 8.15 4.90 15.61
CA LYS A 29 6.83 4.35 15.28
C LYS A 29 6.23 5.00 14.03
N GLU A 30 6.39 6.31 13.87
CA GLU A 30 5.89 7.02 12.71
C GLU A 30 6.69 6.68 11.44
N LYS A 31 8.02 6.76 11.50
CA LYS A 31 8.91 6.37 10.40
C LYS A 31 8.74 4.90 10.03
N GLY A 32 8.57 4.03 11.02
CA GLY A 32 8.31 2.61 10.83
C GLY A 32 7.03 2.35 10.04
N LYS A 33 5.92 3.04 10.37
CA LYS A 33 4.68 2.94 9.57
C LYS A 33 4.88 3.42 8.12
N LYS A 34 5.63 4.51 7.91
CA LYS A 34 5.96 5.00 6.56
C LYS A 34 6.80 3.97 5.78
N GLY A 35 7.79 3.37 6.44
CA GLY A 35 8.62 2.31 5.86
C GLY A 35 7.80 1.07 5.50
N VAL A 36 6.89 0.64 6.39
CA VAL A 36 5.97 -0.48 6.10
C VAL A 36 5.08 -0.16 4.90
N ALA A 37 4.48 1.03 4.87
CA ALA A 37 3.62 1.44 3.75
C ALA A 37 4.40 1.44 2.43
N LEU A 38 5.61 2.00 2.41
CA LEU A 38 6.49 2.01 1.23
C LEU A 38 6.87 0.56 0.82
N GLY A 39 7.28 -0.27 1.77
CA GLY A 39 7.64 -1.66 1.53
C GLY A 39 6.48 -2.46 0.92
N THR A 40 5.27 -2.28 1.43
CA THR A 40 4.07 -2.91 0.85
C THR A 40 3.76 -2.43 -0.56
N LEU A 41 4.02 -1.15 -0.88
CA LEU A 41 3.85 -0.65 -2.24
C LEU A 41 4.90 -1.19 -3.21
N ILE A 42 6.15 -1.39 -2.76
CA ILE A 42 7.19 -2.02 -3.57
C ILE A 42 6.81 -3.47 -3.89
N LEU A 43 6.34 -4.21 -2.89
CA LEU A 43 5.86 -5.59 -3.11
C LEU A 43 4.63 -5.62 -4.05
N ALA A 44 3.71 -4.66 -3.91
CA ALA A 44 2.58 -4.51 -4.82
C ALA A 44 3.05 -4.24 -6.25
N ALA A 45 4.03 -3.35 -6.42
CA ALA A 45 4.60 -3.02 -7.71
C ALA A 45 5.23 -4.24 -8.38
N ILE A 46 6.01 -5.04 -7.64
CA ILE A 46 6.59 -6.30 -8.14
C ILE A 46 5.48 -7.24 -8.61
N ALA A 47 4.45 -7.45 -7.79
CA ALA A 47 3.32 -8.32 -8.13
C ALA A 47 2.59 -7.86 -9.41
N ILE A 48 2.35 -6.56 -9.54
CA ILE A 48 1.74 -5.96 -10.75
C ILE A 48 2.66 -6.14 -11.96
N THR A 49 3.97 -5.92 -11.81
CA THR A 49 4.95 -6.13 -12.88
C THR A 49 4.97 -7.58 -13.37
N THR A 50 4.84 -8.56 -12.48
CA THR A 50 4.73 -9.98 -12.86
C THR A 50 3.47 -10.24 -13.70
N VAL A 51 2.33 -9.65 -13.33
CA VAL A 51 1.09 -9.76 -14.12
C VAL A 51 1.27 -9.10 -15.50
N ILE A 52 1.89 -7.93 -15.56
CA ILE A 52 2.19 -7.24 -16.83
C ILE A 52 3.11 -8.10 -17.70
N PHE A 53 4.15 -8.70 -17.12
CA PHE A 53 5.05 -9.60 -17.82
C PHE A 53 4.31 -10.80 -18.43
N PHE A 54 3.44 -11.45 -17.66
CA PHE A 54 2.62 -12.55 -18.15
C PHE A 54 1.73 -12.13 -19.33
N VAL A 55 1.04 -10.99 -19.21
CA VAL A 55 0.17 -10.47 -20.28
C VAL A 55 0.97 -10.15 -21.54
N ARG A 56 2.20 -9.67 -21.40
CA ARG A 56 3.08 -9.38 -22.54
C ARG A 56 3.61 -10.63 -23.22
N GLU A 57 4.00 -11.65 -22.45
CA GLU A 57 4.62 -12.86 -22.99
C GLU A 57 3.61 -13.83 -23.60
N TYR A 58 2.48 -14.04 -22.92
CA TYR A 58 1.47 -15.02 -23.34
C TYR A 58 0.41 -14.44 -24.28
N GLU A 59 0.40 -13.11 -24.46
CA GLU A 59 -0.59 -12.39 -25.27
C GLU A 59 -2.01 -12.97 -25.14
N PRO A 60 -2.62 -12.98 -23.95
CA PRO A 60 -3.82 -13.77 -23.67
C PRO A 60 -5.00 -13.48 -24.59
N TRP A 61 -5.02 -12.32 -25.26
CA TRP A 61 -5.98 -11.96 -26.29
C TRP A 61 -5.90 -12.87 -27.53
N THR A 62 -4.70 -13.21 -27.98
CA THR A 62 -4.51 -14.10 -29.14
C THR A 62 -4.92 -15.53 -28.79
N LEU A 63 -4.63 -15.96 -27.56
CA LEU A 63 -5.12 -17.23 -27.03
C LEU A 63 -6.65 -17.24 -26.94
N TRP A 64 -7.28 -16.14 -26.54
CA TRP A 64 -8.73 -16.04 -26.44
C TRP A 64 -9.44 -16.21 -27.80
N GLU A 65 -8.78 -15.86 -28.90
CA GLU A 65 -9.28 -16.01 -30.27
C GLU A 65 -9.28 -17.48 -30.76
N LEU A 66 -8.52 -18.37 -30.11
CA LEU A 66 -8.45 -19.81 -30.44
C LEU A 66 -9.68 -20.62 -29.99
N GLY A 67 -10.75 -19.95 -29.54
CA GLY A 67 -11.99 -20.60 -29.10
C GLY A 67 -11.92 -21.13 -27.67
N GLU A 68 -12.67 -22.20 -27.37
CA GLU A 68 -12.82 -22.68 -25.98
C GLU A 68 -11.51 -23.17 -25.36
N VAL A 69 -10.66 -23.85 -26.14
CA VAL A 69 -9.36 -24.36 -25.68
C VAL A 69 -8.44 -23.21 -25.25
N GLY A 70 -8.39 -22.15 -26.07
CA GLY A 70 -7.56 -20.99 -25.75
C GLY A 70 -8.05 -20.18 -24.55
N LYS A 71 -9.37 -20.06 -24.39
CA LYS A 71 -9.97 -19.47 -23.17
C LYS A 71 -9.63 -20.29 -21.92
N GLN A 72 -9.67 -21.61 -22.02
CA GLN A 72 -9.32 -22.49 -20.90
C GLN A 72 -7.86 -22.28 -20.47
N ILE A 73 -6.93 -22.22 -21.43
CA ILE A 73 -5.51 -21.95 -21.14
C ILE A 73 -5.34 -20.62 -20.43
N VAL A 74 -5.97 -19.55 -20.92
CA VAL A 74 -5.89 -18.23 -20.27
C VAL A 74 -6.47 -18.27 -18.86
N ILE A 75 -7.59 -18.97 -18.65
CA ILE A 75 -8.25 -19.04 -17.34
C ILE A 75 -7.48 -19.90 -16.34
N GLU A 76 -6.75 -20.92 -16.80
CA GLU A 76 -5.96 -21.79 -15.91
C GLU A 76 -4.60 -21.18 -15.58
N ASP A 77 -3.93 -20.56 -16.55
CA ASP A 77 -2.54 -20.11 -16.41
C ASP A 77 -2.40 -18.66 -15.96
N PHE A 78 -3.47 -17.85 -16.01
CA PHE A 78 -3.36 -16.45 -15.64
C PHE A 78 -2.94 -16.30 -14.16
N PRO A 79 -2.01 -15.39 -13.84
CA PRO A 79 -1.43 -15.25 -12.51
C PRO A 79 -2.36 -14.52 -11.52
N TYR A 80 -3.56 -15.07 -11.26
CA TYR A 80 -4.59 -14.47 -10.39
C TYR A 80 -4.06 -14.16 -9.00
N TRP A 81 -3.21 -15.03 -8.46
CA TRP A 81 -2.63 -14.85 -7.13
C TRP A 81 -1.73 -13.61 -7.05
N TRP A 82 -0.96 -13.32 -8.09
CA TRP A 82 -0.14 -12.11 -8.16
C TRP A 82 -1.00 -10.85 -8.30
N PHE A 83 -2.06 -10.92 -9.10
CA PHE A 83 -3.02 -9.82 -9.22
C PHE A 83 -3.71 -9.53 -7.87
N LEU A 84 -4.19 -10.56 -7.17
CA LEU A 84 -4.81 -10.44 -5.87
C LEU A 84 -3.83 -9.95 -4.80
N ALA A 85 -2.60 -10.44 -4.82
CA ALA A 85 -1.53 -9.97 -3.92
C ALA A 85 -1.25 -8.48 -4.13
N GLY A 86 -1.11 -8.02 -5.39
CA GLY A 86 -0.93 -6.62 -5.71
C GLY A 86 -2.08 -5.75 -5.18
N ALA A 87 -3.33 -6.15 -5.45
CA ALA A 87 -4.50 -5.42 -5.00
C ALA A 87 -4.59 -5.32 -3.46
N THR A 88 -4.39 -6.43 -2.76
CA THR A 88 -4.45 -6.48 -1.29
C THR A 88 -3.33 -5.65 -0.65
N MET A 89 -2.12 -5.64 -1.23
CA MET A 89 -1.02 -4.82 -0.75
C MET A 89 -1.25 -3.32 -0.95
N VAL A 90 -1.85 -2.90 -2.07
CA VAL A 90 -2.25 -1.49 -2.28
C VAL A 90 -3.27 -1.07 -1.23
N VAL A 91 -4.33 -1.85 -1.03
CA VAL A 91 -5.37 -1.58 -0.02
C VAL A 91 -4.75 -1.53 1.39
N GLY A 92 -3.90 -2.50 1.72
CA GLY A 92 -3.18 -2.56 2.98
C GLY A 92 -2.30 -1.33 3.23
N SER A 93 -1.57 -0.89 2.20
CA SER A 93 -0.76 0.32 2.27
C SER A 93 -1.60 1.56 2.52
N THR A 94 -2.73 1.71 1.82
CA THR A 94 -3.68 2.82 2.05
C THR A 94 -4.18 2.83 3.50
N ALA A 95 -4.50 1.66 4.07
CA ALA A 95 -4.92 1.54 5.47
C ALA A 95 -3.81 1.96 6.45
N VAL A 96 -2.55 1.63 6.16
CA VAL A 96 -1.40 2.09 6.96
C VAL A 96 -1.23 3.60 6.84
N ILE A 97 -1.20 4.15 5.62
CA ILE A 97 -0.98 5.58 5.31
C ILE A 97 -2.03 6.47 5.97
N LYS A 98 -3.29 6.04 5.99
CA LYS A 98 -4.39 6.75 6.66
C LYS A 98 -4.13 6.98 8.15
N ASN A 99 -3.38 6.09 8.79
CA ASN A 99 -3.07 6.12 10.23
C ASN A 99 -1.68 6.70 10.54
N VAL A 100 -1.04 7.38 9.57
CA VAL A 100 0.28 8.01 9.73
C VAL A 100 0.16 9.54 9.81
N GLY A 101 0.77 10.12 10.85
CA GLY A 101 0.86 11.58 11.01
C GLY A 101 -0.52 12.26 10.99
N ASP A 102 -0.62 13.37 10.28
CA ASP A 102 -1.86 14.14 10.10
C ASP A 102 -2.75 13.63 8.95
N ASN A 103 -2.41 12.50 8.30
CA ASN A 103 -3.19 11.98 7.17
C ASN A 103 -4.62 11.59 7.57
N TYR A 104 -4.90 11.38 8.86
CA TYR A 104 -6.26 11.17 9.35
C TYR A 104 -7.20 12.36 9.09
N LYS A 105 -6.65 13.57 8.88
CA LYS A 105 -7.41 14.78 8.54
C LYS A 105 -7.70 14.90 7.04
N ARG A 106 -7.02 14.12 6.19
CA ARG A 106 -7.20 14.16 4.74
C ARG A 106 -8.43 13.36 4.34
N SER A 107 -9.05 13.74 3.22
CA SER A 107 -10.17 12.98 2.69
C SER A 107 -9.69 11.60 2.25
N ALA A 108 -10.56 10.58 2.37
CA ALA A 108 -10.21 9.22 1.94
C ALA A 108 -9.85 9.19 0.44
N ARG A 109 -10.52 10.02 -0.37
CA ARG A 109 -10.26 10.16 -1.80
C ARG A 109 -8.83 10.60 -2.08
N ASP A 110 -8.32 11.60 -1.35
CA ASP A 110 -6.95 12.11 -1.55
C ASP A 110 -5.89 11.07 -1.19
N ILE A 111 -6.13 10.27 -0.16
CA ILE A 111 -5.21 9.20 0.24
C ILE A 111 -5.16 8.11 -0.83
N TRP A 112 -6.33 7.72 -1.36
CA TRP A 112 -6.44 6.75 -2.45
C TRP A 112 -5.74 7.22 -3.71
N THR A 113 -5.99 8.45 -4.16
CA THR A 113 -5.37 8.99 -5.37
C THR A 113 -3.84 9.05 -5.23
N MET A 114 -3.33 9.53 -4.09
CA MET A 114 -1.88 9.53 -3.83
C MET A 114 -1.29 8.12 -3.81
N THR A 115 -1.98 7.15 -3.21
CA THR A 115 -1.50 5.76 -3.16
C THR A 115 -1.42 5.15 -4.55
N ILE A 116 -2.46 5.35 -5.37
CA ILE A 116 -2.51 4.85 -6.75
C ILE A 116 -1.40 5.48 -7.58
N ILE A 117 -1.25 6.81 -7.55
CA ILE A 117 -0.18 7.53 -8.28
C ILE A 117 1.19 6.99 -7.87
N THR A 118 1.44 6.86 -6.57
CA THR A 118 2.72 6.34 -6.05
C THR A 118 2.97 4.91 -6.52
N THR A 119 1.94 4.06 -6.50
CA THR A 119 2.04 2.68 -6.99
C THR A 119 2.41 2.64 -8.46
N VAL A 120 1.73 3.42 -9.30
CA VAL A 120 2.02 3.51 -10.74
C VAL A 120 3.46 3.96 -10.98
N VAL A 121 3.93 4.99 -10.27
CA VAL A 121 5.32 5.47 -10.39
C VAL A 121 6.33 4.41 -9.97
N ILE A 122 6.09 3.67 -8.88
CA ILE A 122 7.00 2.60 -8.46
C ILE A 122 6.98 1.46 -9.48
N THR A 123 5.80 1.05 -9.95
CA THR A 123 5.68 -0.01 -10.96
C THR A 123 6.41 0.34 -12.25
N THR A 124 6.30 1.58 -12.74
CA THR A 124 7.02 2.01 -13.94
C THR A 124 8.54 2.02 -13.72
N LEU A 125 9.01 2.47 -12.55
CA LEU A 125 10.43 2.41 -12.20
C LEU A 125 10.96 0.99 -12.13
N VAL A 126 10.22 0.08 -11.47
CA VAL A 126 10.57 -1.35 -11.40
C VAL A 126 10.62 -1.96 -12.80
N TRP A 127 9.65 -1.65 -13.64
CA TRP A 127 9.59 -2.13 -15.02
C TRP A 127 10.77 -1.61 -15.86
N LEU A 128 11.14 -0.33 -15.74
CA LEU A 128 12.31 0.22 -16.43
C LEU A 128 13.60 -0.46 -16.00
N ILE A 129 13.76 -0.76 -14.71
CA ILE A 129 14.94 -1.48 -14.21
C ILE A 129 15.00 -2.89 -14.80
N TRP A 130 13.86 -3.59 -14.82
CA TRP A 130 13.79 -4.96 -15.35
C TRP A 130 13.95 -5.03 -16.88
N GLY A 131 13.42 -4.05 -17.63
CA GLY A 131 13.52 -4.01 -19.09
C GLY A 131 14.87 -3.54 -19.63
N LEU A 132 15.80 -3.14 -18.76
CA LEU A 132 17.19 -2.80 -19.12
C LEU A 132 18.14 -4.01 -19.11
N PHE A 133 17.69 -5.16 -18.62
CA PHE A 133 18.42 -6.44 -18.63
C PHE A 133 17.73 -7.44 -19.57
#